data_AF-A0AB35MZ12-F1
#
_entry.id   AF-A0AB35MZ12-F1
#
_cell.length_a   1.000
_cell.length_b   1.000
_cell.length_c   1.000
_cell.angle_alpha   90.00
_cell.angle_beta   90.00
_cell.angle_gamma   90.00
#
_symmetry.space_group_name_H-M   'P 1'
#
loop_
_entity.id
_entity.type
_entity.pdbx_description
1 polymer ?
#
loop_
_entity_poly.entity_id
_entity_poly.type
_entity_poly.pdbx_seq_one_letter_code
_entity_poly.pdbx_strand_id
1 'polypeptide(L)'
;MDILELILDPQVIMSLLLALFSPYLGKLGKLIVKGFAKAPLTIKKFWRIRKWKRIRAYYLIYSNPHEITWNIARTYFYLTVFIMCMLFYVVFVKLGAFGDIDAFPQEVQHLIFSPIYAFEVLWIKQRSFTRNLIELKNRRRKKRIARR
;
A
#
# COMPACT_ATOMS: atom_id res chain seq x y z
N MET A 1 33.11 -17.36 13.43
CA MET A 1 32.06 -17.28 14.46
C MET A 1 30.83 -16.60 13.84
N ASP A 2 30.50 -16.90 12.57
CA ASP A 2 29.89 -15.86 11.71
C ASP A 2 28.50 -16.24 11.16
N ILE A 3 28.06 -17.49 11.35
CA ILE A 3 26.75 -17.96 10.86
C ILE A 3 25.69 -17.85 11.96
N LEU A 4 26.06 -18.05 13.22
CA LEU A 4 25.14 -17.98 14.36
C LEU A 4 24.72 -16.53 14.68
N GLU A 5 25.64 -15.56 14.58
CA GLU A 5 25.31 -14.13 14.74
C GLU A 5 24.41 -13.63 13.60
N LEU A 6 24.68 -14.07 12.35
CA LEU A 6 23.87 -13.71 11.18
C LEU A 6 22.43 -14.29 11.24
N ILE A 7 22.22 -15.42 11.92
CA ILE A 7 20.89 -16.00 12.15
C ILE A 7 20.14 -15.28 13.28
N LEU A 8 20.87 -14.72 14.24
CA LEU A 8 20.32 -13.96 15.37
C LEU A 8 19.98 -12.50 15.01
N ASP A 9 20.38 -12.04 13.83
CA ASP A 9 20.00 -10.72 13.34
C ASP A 9 18.47 -10.60 13.26
N PRO A 10 17.86 -9.60 13.93
CA PRO A 10 16.41 -9.44 13.98
C PRO A 10 15.75 -9.36 12.60
N GLN A 11 16.48 -8.84 11.60
CA GLN A 11 16.02 -8.73 10.21
C GLN A 11 15.96 -10.10 9.52
N VAL A 12 16.92 -10.99 9.79
CA VAL A 12 16.95 -12.35 9.24
C VAL A 12 15.86 -13.19 9.90
N ILE A 13 15.69 -13.10 11.21
CA ILE A 13 14.59 -13.76 11.94
C ILE A 13 13.23 -13.33 11.40
N MET A 14 13.01 -12.03 11.18
CA MET A 14 11.74 -11.51 10.66
C MET A 14 11.45 -11.97 9.24
N SER A 15 12.46 -11.98 8.36
CA SER A 15 12.30 -12.47 6.99
C SER A 15 12.04 -13.98 6.93
N LEU A 16 12.68 -14.76 7.81
CA LEU A 16 12.44 -16.21 7.95
C LEU A 16 11.03 -16.51 8.48
N LEU A 17 10.57 -15.76 9.50
CA LEU A 17 9.21 -15.82 10.01
C LEU A 17 8.18 -15.52 8.92
N LEU A 18 8.41 -14.48 8.11
CA LEU A 18 7.53 -14.12 6.99
C LEU A 18 7.48 -15.23 5.93
N ALA A 19 8.63 -15.83 5.61
CA ALA A 19 8.73 -16.94 4.67
C ALA A 19 8.01 -18.21 5.19
N LEU A 20 8.14 -18.52 6.48
CA LEU A 20 7.45 -19.64 7.13
C LEU A 20 5.93 -19.43 7.20
N PHE A 21 5.45 -18.20 7.39
CA PHE A 21 4.02 -17.89 7.41
C PHE A 21 3.38 -17.76 6.02
N SER A 22 4.18 -17.53 4.97
CA SER A 22 3.72 -17.45 3.57
C SER A 22 2.80 -18.62 3.13
N PRO A 23 3.17 -19.91 3.33
CA PRO A 23 2.29 -21.03 2.99
C PRO A 23 1.05 -21.14 3.90
N TYR A 24 1.13 -20.66 5.14
CA TYR A 24 0.00 -20.68 6.09
C TYR A 24 -1.03 -19.58 5.81
N LEU A 25 -0.63 -18.44 5.26
CA LEU A 25 -1.54 -17.36 4.84
C LEU A 25 -2.55 -17.84 3.78
N GLY A 26 -2.11 -18.69 2.84
CA GLY A 26 -3.00 -19.31 1.84
C GLY A 26 -4.04 -20.25 2.45
N LYS A 27 -3.66 -21.02 3.49
CA LYS A 27 -4.57 -21.90 4.24
C LYS A 27 -5.55 -21.10 5.10
N LEU A 28 -5.08 -20.06 5.79
CA LEU A 28 -5.91 -19.13 6.57
C LEU A 28 -6.93 -18.43 5.67
N GLY A 29 -6.54 -17.97 4.48
CA GLY A 29 -7.45 -17.39 3.50
C GLY A 29 -8.60 -18.33 3.13
N LYS A 30 -8.31 -19.61 2.88
CA LYS A 30 -9.35 -20.62 2.59
C LYS A 30 -10.25 -20.91 3.80
N LEU A 31 -9.70 -20.88 5.01
CA LEU A 31 -10.43 -21.10 6.26
C LEU A 31 -11.38 -19.93 6.57
N ILE A 32 -10.91 -18.69 6.38
CA ILE A 32 -11.73 -17.48 6.49
C ILE A 32 -12.87 -17.50 5.47
N VAL A 33 -12.59 -17.88 4.21
CA VAL A 33 -13.62 -17.97 3.16
C VAL A 33 -14.65 -19.06 3.47
N LYS A 34 -14.23 -20.23 3.97
CA LYS A 34 -15.15 -21.31 4.42
C LYS A 34 -15.97 -20.89 5.64
N GLY A 35 -15.37 -20.19 6.60
CA GLY A 35 -16.07 -19.61 7.75
C GLY A 35 -17.10 -18.55 7.33
N PHE A 36 -16.74 -17.71 6.35
CA PHE A 36 -17.67 -16.74 5.77
C PHE A 36 -18.84 -17.37 5.02
N ALA A 37 -18.65 -18.56 4.44
CA ALA A 37 -19.74 -19.30 3.80
C ALA A 37 -20.81 -19.74 4.82
N LYS A 38 -20.39 -20.10 6.05
CA LYS A 38 -21.29 -20.42 7.18
C LYS A 38 -21.74 -19.20 7.99
N ALA A 39 -21.23 -18.00 7.69
CA ALA A 39 -21.59 -16.80 8.43
C ALA A 39 -23.09 -16.48 8.26
N PRO A 40 -23.76 -16.04 9.34
CA PRO A 40 -25.17 -15.67 9.31
C PRO A 40 -25.46 -14.59 8.28
N LEU A 41 -26.66 -14.63 7.70
CA LEU A 41 -27.11 -13.75 6.61
C LEU A 41 -26.96 -12.26 6.95
N THR A 42 -27.04 -11.89 8.22
CA THR A 42 -26.81 -10.53 8.74
C THR A 42 -25.39 -10.03 8.48
N ILE A 43 -24.37 -10.84 8.76
CA ILE A 43 -22.96 -10.49 8.53
C ILE A 43 -22.68 -10.37 7.02
N LYS A 44 -23.23 -11.28 6.22
CA LYS A 44 -23.15 -11.21 4.75
C LYS A 44 -23.82 -9.94 4.21
N LYS A 45 -24.99 -9.57 4.75
CA LYS A 45 -25.72 -8.35 4.37
C LYS A 45 -24.94 -7.09 4.77
N PHE A 46 -24.37 -7.05 5.98
CA PHE A 46 -23.54 -5.94 6.44
C PHE A 46 -22.31 -5.73 5.55
N TRP A 47 -21.57 -6.81 5.24
CA TRP A 47 -20.42 -6.76 4.34
C TRP A 47 -20.81 -6.34 2.92
N ARG A 48 -21.93 -6.85 2.41
CA ARG A 48 -22.48 -6.46 1.11
C ARG A 48 -22.83 -4.98 1.10
N ILE A 49 -23.48 -4.45 2.13
CA ILE A 49 -23.81 -3.01 2.24
C ILE A 49 -22.54 -2.17 2.30
N ARG A 50 -21.55 -2.56 3.10
CA ARG A 50 -20.27 -1.82 3.21
C ARG A 50 -19.51 -1.82 1.88
N LYS A 51 -19.46 -2.96 1.20
CA LYS A 51 -18.87 -3.09 -0.14
C LYS A 51 -19.62 -2.22 -1.16
N TRP A 52 -20.96 -2.24 -1.13
CA TRP A 52 -21.79 -1.39 -1.99
C TRP A 52 -21.62 0.10 -1.73
N LYS A 53 -21.56 0.53 -0.46
CA LYS A 53 -21.28 1.93 -0.11
C LYS A 53 -19.93 2.38 -0.67
N ARG A 54 -18.89 1.54 -0.53
CA ARG A 54 -17.57 1.80 -1.09
C ARG A 54 -17.62 1.92 -2.62
N ILE A 55 -18.30 0.99 -3.29
CA ILE A 55 -18.51 1.01 -4.75
C ILE A 55 -19.29 2.26 -5.19
N ARG A 56 -20.32 2.66 -4.44
CA ARG A 56 -21.13 3.84 -4.73
C ARG A 56 -20.30 5.12 -4.65
N ALA A 57 -19.40 5.25 -3.68
CA ALA A 57 -18.47 6.36 -3.60
C ALA A 57 -17.58 6.45 -4.85
N TYR A 58 -17.03 5.32 -5.32
CA TYR A 58 -16.29 5.28 -6.58
C TYR A 58 -17.14 5.65 -7.79
N TYR A 59 -18.44 5.34 -7.78
CA TYR A 59 -19.35 5.72 -8.86
C TYR A 59 -19.66 7.21 -8.92
N LEU A 60 -19.74 7.88 -7.77
CA LEU A 60 -19.88 9.33 -7.72
C LEU A 60 -18.67 10.00 -8.36
N ILE A 61 -17.46 9.58 -7.95
CA ILE A 61 -16.20 10.11 -8.50
C ILE A 61 -16.06 9.80 -9.99
N TYR A 62 -16.48 8.60 -10.42
CA TYR A 62 -16.45 8.21 -11.83
C TYR A 62 -17.36 9.09 -12.71
N SER A 63 -18.45 9.62 -12.16
CA SER A 63 -19.38 10.46 -12.90
C SER A 63 -18.71 11.72 -13.45
N ASN A 64 -17.61 12.17 -12.82
CA ASN A 64 -16.91 13.38 -13.18
C ASN A 64 -15.51 13.04 -13.74
N PRO A 65 -15.27 13.19 -15.05
CA PRO A 65 -13.96 12.91 -15.65
C PRO A 65 -12.84 13.78 -15.06
N HIS A 66 -13.15 15.01 -14.61
CA HIS A 66 -12.17 15.90 -13.98
C HIS A 66 -11.66 15.36 -12.66
N GLU A 67 -12.52 14.73 -11.85
CA GLU A 67 -12.12 14.13 -10.58
C GLU A 67 -11.18 12.93 -10.77
N ILE A 68 -11.38 12.14 -11.84
CA ILE A 68 -10.47 11.04 -12.16
C ILE A 68 -9.10 11.60 -12.54
N THR A 69 -9.04 12.60 -13.41
CA THR A 69 -7.79 13.25 -13.82
C THR A 69 -7.08 13.89 -12.63
N TRP A 70 -7.82 14.55 -11.74
CA TRP A 70 -7.28 15.11 -10.50
C TRP A 70 -6.68 14.03 -9.60
N ASN A 71 -7.35 12.90 -9.41
CA ASN A 71 -6.81 11.80 -8.59
C ASN A 71 -5.55 11.17 -9.21
N ILE A 72 -5.49 11.11 -10.54
CA ILE A 72 -4.28 10.68 -11.27
C ILE A 72 -3.14 11.68 -11.04
N ALA A 73 -3.38 12.98 -11.27
CA ALA A 73 -2.40 14.04 -11.07
C ALA A 73 -1.89 14.06 -9.61
N ARG A 74 -2.79 13.92 -8.63
CA ARG A 74 -2.45 13.82 -7.21
C ARG A 74 -1.58 12.59 -6.90
N THR A 75 -1.81 11.46 -7.59
CA THR A 75 -0.97 10.26 -7.43
C THR A 75 0.46 10.55 -7.91
N TYR A 76 0.61 11.22 -9.05
CA TYR A 76 1.93 11.62 -9.56
C TYR A 76 2.58 12.68 -8.67
N PHE A 77 1.82 13.64 -8.14
CA PHE A 77 2.33 14.61 -7.18
C PHE A 77 2.96 13.92 -5.97
N TYR A 78 2.28 12.97 -5.34
CA TYR A 78 2.85 12.23 -4.20
C TYR A 78 4.09 11.41 -4.59
N LEU A 79 4.12 10.83 -5.80
CA LEU A 79 5.30 10.15 -6.31
C LEU A 79 6.48 11.13 -6.46
N THR A 80 6.24 12.30 -7.05
CA THR A 80 7.27 13.31 -7.23
C THR A 80 7.81 13.79 -5.90
N VAL A 81 6.95 14.08 -4.92
CA VAL A 81 7.38 14.50 -3.58
C VAL A 81 8.19 13.40 -2.89
N PHE A 82 7.76 12.14 -2.99
CA PHE A 82 8.52 11.00 -2.49
C PHE A 82 9.93 10.91 -3.10
N ILE A 83 10.04 11.03 -4.43
CA ILE A 83 11.33 11.03 -5.13
C ILE A 83 12.18 12.24 -4.70
N MET A 84 11.57 13.42 -4.55
CA MET A 84 12.29 14.61 -4.08
C MET A 84 12.82 14.43 -2.66
N CYS A 85 12.06 13.81 -1.75
CA CYS A 85 12.54 13.49 -0.40
C CYS A 85 13.74 12.52 -0.44
N MET A 86 13.69 11.49 -1.29
CA MET A 86 14.82 10.57 -1.51
C MET A 86 16.06 11.30 -2.05
N LEU A 87 15.88 12.14 -3.08
CA LEU A 87 16.99 12.91 -3.66
C LEU A 87 17.59 13.88 -2.66
N PHE A 88 16.75 14.59 -1.90
CA PHE A 88 17.19 15.50 -0.85
C PHE A 88 18.01 14.77 0.21
N TYR A 89 17.55 13.59 0.63
CA TYR A 89 18.31 12.73 1.54
C TYR A 89 19.69 12.38 0.96
N VAL A 90 19.76 11.90 -0.29
CA VAL A 90 21.03 11.55 -0.95
C VAL A 90 21.97 12.75 -1.02
N VAL A 91 21.45 13.94 -1.35
CA VAL A 91 22.25 15.18 -1.41
C VAL A 91 22.81 15.53 -0.03
N PHE A 92 22.00 15.46 1.02
CA PHE A 92 22.47 15.78 2.38
C PHE A 92 23.52 14.78 2.89
N VAL A 93 23.36 13.50 2.56
CA VAL A 93 24.39 12.48 2.84
C VAL A 93 25.69 12.83 2.10
N LYS A 94 25.61 13.20 0.82
CA LYS A 94 26.79 13.54 0.01
C LYS A 94 27.48 14.84 0.45
N LEU A 95 26.73 15.80 0.98
CA LEU A 95 27.26 17.04 1.55
C LEU A 95 27.91 16.84 2.93
N GLY A 96 27.83 15.62 3.50
CA GLY A 96 28.37 15.32 4.83
C GLY A 96 27.54 15.90 5.98
N ALA A 97 26.38 16.49 5.70
CA ALA A 97 25.53 17.12 6.71
C ALA A 97 24.99 16.10 7.74
N PHE A 98 24.89 14.83 7.35
CA PHE A 98 24.43 13.74 8.21
C PHE A 98 25.53 12.83 8.74
N GLY A 99 26.83 13.13 8.53
CA GLY A 99 27.94 12.31 9.03
C GLY A 99 27.79 10.81 8.78
N ASP A 100 28.32 9.99 9.70
CA ASP A 100 27.99 8.55 9.75
C ASP A 100 26.60 8.39 10.35
N ILE A 101 25.60 8.16 9.48
CA ILE A 101 24.19 8.01 9.88
C ILE A 101 24.02 6.87 10.89
N ASP A 102 24.84 5.81 10.77
CA ASP A 102 24.84 4.66 11.66
C ASP A 102 25.32 5.01 13.09
N ALA A 103 25.98 6.15 13.28
CA ALA A 103 26.41 6.63 14.60
C ALA A 103 25.30 7.36 15.36
N PHE A 104 24.20 7.76 14.70
CA PHE A 104 23.09 8.41 15.38
C PHE A 104 22.24 7.41 16.16
N PRO A 105 21.64 7.83 17.29
CA PRO A 105 20.62 7.04 17.96
C PRO A 105 19.49 6.68 16.99
N GLN A 106 19.00 5.45 17.10
CA GLN A 106 17.99 4.88 16.20
C GLN A 106 16.74 5.76 16.07
N GLU A 107 16.36 6.44 17.15
CA GLU A 107 15.24 7.40 17.20
C GLU A 107 15.44 8.58 16.23
N VAL A 108 16.66 9.13 16.16
CA VAL A 108 17.01 10.26 15.29
C VAL A 108 17.06 9.81 13.83
N GLN A 109 17.59 8.61 13.57
CA GLN A 109 17.54 8.02 12.22
C GLN A 109 16.09 7.89 11.74
N HIS A 110 15.19 7.34 12.55
CA HIS A 110 13.77 7.23 12.20
C HIS A 110 13.12 8.59 11.96
N LEU A 111 13.49 9.61 12.72
CA LEU A 111 12.99 10.97 12.50
C LEU A 111 13.43 11.53 11.14
N ILE A 112 14.71 11.33 10.76
CA ILE A 112 15.27 11.76 9.47
C ILE A 112 14.58 11.05 8.30
N PHE A 113 14.35 9.73 8.41
CA PHE A 113 13.67 8.95 7.36
C PHE A 113 12.14 9.11 7.37
N SER A 114 11.55 9.65 8.44
CA SER A 114 10.09 9.75 8.60
C SER A 114 9.35 10.41 7.41
N PRO A 115 9.87 11.49 6.77
CA PRO A 115 9.18 12.09 5.64
C PRO A 115 9.12 11.16 4.42
N ILE A 116 10.19 10.38 4.18
CA ILE A 116 10.26 9.41 3.07
C ILE A 116 9.18 8.36 3.25
N TYR A 117 9.09 7.77 4.45
CA TYR A 117 8.06 6.76 4.77
C TYR A 117 6.64 7.35 4.72
N ALA A 118 6.45 8.57 5.21
CA ALA A 118 5.14 9.23 5.16
C ALA A 118 4.65 9.39 3.71
N PHE A 119 5.51 9.88 2.81
CA PHE A 119 5.14 10.05 1.41
C PHE A 119 5.04 8.73 0.65
N GLU A 120 5.83 7.72 1.00
CA GLU A 120 5.69 6.37 0.47
C GLU A 120 4.30 5.80 0.76
N VAL A 121 3.86 5.83 2.02
CA VAL A 121 2.56 5.31 2.44
C VAL A 121 1.42 6.09 1.78
N LEU A 122 1.52 7.42 1.73
CA LEU A 122 0.55 8.28 1.06
C LEU A 122 0.45 7.95 -0.43
N TRP A 123 1.59 7.80 -1.11
CA TRP A 123 1.64 7.45 -2.52
C TRP A 123 1.03 6.06 -2.78
N ILE A 124 1.41 5.04 -2.02
CA ILE A 124 0.89 3.66 -2.17
C ILE A 124 -0.63 3.65 -1.97
N LYS A 125 -1.13 4.34 -0.95
CA LYS A 125 -2.56 4.44 -0.68
C LYS A 125 -3.31 5.12 -1.81
N GLN A 126 -2.80 6.25 -2.31
CA GLN A 126 -3.41 6.98 -3.42
C GLN A 126 -3.33 6.18 -4.74
N ARG A 127 -2.20 5.52 -5.02
CA ARG A 127 -2.01 4.66 -6.20
C ARG A 127 -2.99 3.50 -6.22
N SER A 128 -3.18 2.82 -5.09
CA SER A 128 -4.17 1.74 -4.95
C SER A 128 -5.58 2.25 -5.24
N PHE A 129 -5.94 3.42 -4.71
CA PHE A 129 -7.22 4.06 -4.98
C PHE A 129 -7.43 4.39 -6.46
N THR A 130 -6.46 5.04 -7.10
CA THR A 130 -6.49 5.42 -8.52
C THR A 130 -6.56 4.19 -9.44
N ARG A 131 -5.81 3.13 -9.12
CA ARG A 131 -5.85 1.87 -9.87
C ARG A 131 -7.25 1.24 -9.83
N ASN A 132 -7.88 1.21 -8.65
CA ASN A 132 -9.24 0.70 -8.50
C ASN A 132 -10.26 1.52 -9.31
N LEU A 133 -10.11 2.85 -9.36
CA LEU A 133 -10.95 3.73 -10.18
C LEU A 133 -10.82 3.42 -11.68
N ILE A 134 -9.59 3.28 -12.18
CA ILE A 134 -9.30 2.94 -13.58
C ILE A 134 -9.85 1.56 -13.94
N GLU A 135 -9.68 0.58 -13.05
CA GLU A 135 -10.18 -0.78 -13.27
C GLU A 135 -11.71 -0.81 -13.37
N LEU A 136 -12.40 -0.06 -12.50
CA LEU A 136 -13.87 0.09 -12.56
C LEU A 136 -14.32 0.73 -13.88
N LYS A 137 -13.61 1.76 -14.35
CA LYS A 137 -13.85 2.39 -15.66
C LYS A 137 -13.70 1.37 -16.80
N ASN A 138 -12.60 0.60 -16.80
CA ASN A 138 -12.32 -0.41 -17.83
C ASN A 138 -13.34 -1.55 -17.83
N ARG A 139 -13.72 -2.06 -16.66
CA ARG A 139 -14.77 -3.11 -16.52
C ARG A 139 -16.10 -2.64 -17.11
N ARG A 140 -16.51 -1.39 -16.88
CA ARG A 140 -17.75 -0.84 -17.46
C ARG A 140 -17.64 -0.61 -18.96
N ARG A 141 -16.51 -0.10 -19.47
CA ARG A 141 -16.30 0.06 -20.91
C ARG A 141 -16.45 -1.28 -21.63
N LYS A 142 -15.82 -2.33 -21.10
CA LYS A 142 -15.98 -3.71 -21.61
C LYS A 142 -17.45 -4.16 -21.61
N LYS A 143 -18.20 -3.94 -20.53
CA LYS A 143 -19.63 -4.27 -20.46
C LYS A 143 -20.52 -3.50 -21.45
N ARG A 144 -20.19 -2.24 -21.77
CA ARG A 144 -20.93 -1.47 -22.79
C ARG A 144 -20.66 -1.97 -24.20
N ILE A 145 -19.40 -2.30 -24.49
CA ILE A 145 -18.99 -2.87 -25.79
C ILE A 145 -19.65 -4.23 -25.99
N ALA A 146 -19.66 -5.10 -24.97
CA ALA A 146 -20.29 -6.42 -25.05
C ALA A 146 -21.83 -6.41 -25.11
N ARG A 147 -22.48 -5.25 -24.98
CA ARG A 147 -23.94 -5.07 -25.08
C ARG A 147 -24.37 -4.39 -26.39
N ARG A 148 -23.41 -3.90 -27.18
CA ARG A 148 -23.62 -3.43 -28.54
C ARG A 148 -23.29 -4.55 -29.49
#